data_AF-A0A6J0AJF8-F1
#
_entry.id   AF-A0A6J0AJF8-F1
#
_cell.length_a   1.000
_cell.length_b   1.000
_cell.length_c   1.000
_cell.angle_alpha   90.00
_cell.angle_beta   90.00
_cell.angle_gamma   90.00
#
_symmetry.space_group_name_H-M   'P 1'
#
loop_
_entity.id
_entity.type
_entity.pdbx_description
1 polymer ?
#
loop_
_entity_poly.entity_id
_entity_poly.type
_entity_poly.pdbx_seq_one_letter_code
_entity_poly.pdbx_strand_id
1 'polypeptide(L)'
;MHHLNKTHSGLIHMFSIGKSYEGRSLFVLKLGRSRAYKRAVWIDCGIHAREWIGPAFCQWFVKEALLTYKSDPTMRKMLTHLYFYIMPVFNVDGYHFSWTNDRFWRKTRSRNSRFRCRGVDANRNWRVKWCEEGASTHPCDDTYCGPFPESEPEVKAVANFLRKHRKHIRAYLSFHAYAQMLLYPYSYKYATIPNFSCVESAAYKAVNALRSVHGVQYRYGPASSTLYVSSGSSMDWAYKNGIPYTFAFELRDTGHFGFLLPEMLIKPTCTETMLAVKNITMHLLKKCP
;
A
#
# COMPACT_ATOMS: atom_id res chain seq x y z
N MET A 1 -0.70 -12.06 13.45
CA MET A 1 -0.54 -10.71 14.06
C MET A 1 -0.59 -10.74 15.59
N HIS A 2 -1.66 -11.24 16.22
CA HIS A 2 -1.77 -11.33 17.69
C HIS A 2 -0.57 -12.02 18.36
N HIS A 3 -0.11 -13.14 17.81
CA HIS A 3 1.10 -13.83 18.29
C HIS A 3 2.33 -12.90 18.30
N LEU A 4 2.62 -12.21 17.18
CA LEU A 4 3.75 -11.28 17.08
C LEU A 4 3.64 -10.11 18.06
N ASN A 5 2.43 -9.58 18.27
CA ASN A 5 2.19 -8.52 19.25
C ASN A 5 2.52 -8.97 20.68
N LYS A 6 2.23 -10.23 21.01
CA LYS A 6 2.52 -10.81 22.33
C LYS A 6 4.02 -11.13 22.49
N THR A 7 4.65 -11.70 21.47
CA THR A 7 6.04 -12.20 21.56
C THR A 7 7.09 -11.12 21.29
N HIS A 8 6.73 -10.00 20.67
CA HIS A 8 7.65 -8.92 20.30
C HIS A 8 7.16 -7.53 20.76
N SER A 9 6.55 -7.44 21.95
CA SER A 9 5.91 -6.23 22.48
C SER A 9 6.84 -5.00 22.60
N GLY A 10 8.16 -5.20 22.68
CA GLY A 10 9.15 -4.11 22.66
C GLY A 10 9.38 -3.47 21.28
N LEU A 11 8.87 -4.08 20.20
CA LEU A 11 9.02 -3.64 18.82
C LEU A 11 7.70 -3.49 18.06
N ILE A 12 6.70 -4.30 18.40
CA ILE A 12 5.40 -4.35 17.74
C ILE A 12 4.31 -3.93 18.71
N HIS A 13 3.46 -3.03 18.24
CA HIS A 13 2.19 -2.72 18.86
C HIS A 13 1.07 -2.82 17.83
N MET A 14 0.15 -3.76 18.04
CA MET A 14 -1.03 -3.98 17.20
C MET A 14 -2.24 -3.24 17.77
N PHE A 15 -2.97 -2.55 16.91
CA PHE A 15 -4.20 -1.85 17.28
C PHE A 15 -5.17 -1.84 16.09
N SER A 16 -6.43 -1.56 16.35
CA SER A 16 -7.43 -1.38 15.30
C SER A 16 -7.71 0.10 15.05
N ILE A 17 -7.89 0.48 13.80
CA ILE A 17 -8.24 1.85 13.38
C ILE A 17 -9.72 2.01 13.01
N GLY A 18 -10.51 0.94 13.11
CA GLY A 18 -11.92 0.93 12.72
C GLY A 18 -12.42 -0.47 12.42
N LYS A 19 -13.61 -0.54 11.81
CA LYS A 19 -14.25 -1.77 11.36
C LYS A 19 -14.50 -1.69 9.85
N SER A 20 -14.44 -2.84 9.17
CA SER A 20 -14.91 -2.99 7.80
C SER A 20 -16.43 -2.93 7.72
N TYR A 21 -16.98 -2.94 6.51
CA TYR A 21 -18.42 -2.94 6.30
C TYR A 21 -19.14 -4.11 6.98
N GLU A 22 -18.54 -5.32 6.95
CA GLU A 22 -19.07 -6.53 7.59
C GLU A 22 -18.60 -6.68 9.06
N GLY A 23 -18.01 -5.64 9.66
CA GLY A 23 -17.72 -5.57 11.11
C GLY A 23 -16.38 -6.17 11.55
N ARG A 24 -15.49 -6.57 10.62
CA ARG A 24 -14.16 -7.09 10.93
C ARG A 24 -13.23 -5.95 11.36
N SER A 25 -12.36 -6.20 12.33
CA SER A 25 -11.40 -5.20 12.80
C SER A 25 -10.35 -4.88 11.73
N LEU A 26 -10.12 -3.59 11.51
CA LEU A 26 -9.07 -3.08 10.62
C LEU A 26 -7.78 -2.93 11.42
N PHE A 27 -6.91 -3.94 11.35
CA PHE A 27 -5.69 -4.00 12.17
C PHE A 27 -4.49 -3.33 11.51
N VAL A 28 -3.73 -2.61 12.34
CA VAL A 28 -2.45 -1.99 11.98
C VAL A 28 -1.39 -2.45 12.98
N LEU A 29 -0.21 -2.78 12.47
CA LEU A 29 0.99 -3.04 13.25
C LEU A 29 1.87 -1.79 13.24
N LYS A 30 2.10 -1.18 14.41
CA LYS A 30 3.17 -0.22 14.60
C LYS A 30 4.45 -0.98 14.94
N LEU A 31 5.43 -0.93 14.03
CA LEU A 31 6.72 -1.57 14.16
C LEU A 31 7.84 -0.52 14.31
N GLY A 32 8.70 -0.70 15.29
CA GLY A 32 9.90 0.11 15.49
C GLY A 32 10.27 0.26 16.97
N ARG A 33 11.53 0.61 17.25
CA ARG A 33 12.00 0.78 18.64
C ARG A 33 11.33 1.99 19.30
N SER A 34 11.11 1.96 20.61
CA SER A 34 10.59 3.15 21.31
C SER A 34 11.60 4.30 21.26
N ARG A 35 11.19 5.46 20.74
CA ARG A 35 11.93 6.74 20.80
C ARG A 35 10.94 7.87 20.56
N ALA A 36 11.12 8.98 21.27
CA ALA A 36 10.34 10.18 21.03
C ALA A 36 10.59 10.73 19.60
N TYR A 37 9.53 11.27 18.98
CA TYR A 37 9.59 12.07 17.74
C TYR A 37 10.22 11.39 16.50
N LYS A 38 9.82 10.16 16.18
CA LYS A 38 10.20 9.53 14.89
C LYS A 38 9.31 9.96 13.74
N ARG A 39 9.90 10.03 12.54
CA ARG A 39 9.14 9.99 11.29
C ARG A 39 8.53 8.59 11.13
N ALA A 40 7.45 8.50 10.37
CA ALA A 40 6.76 7.25 10.12
C ALA A 40 6.59 6.97 8.63
N VAL A 41 6.51 5.68 8.32
CA VAL A 41 6.20 5.13 7.00
C VAL A 41 4.89 4.38 7.16
N TRP A 42 3.90 4.70 6.33
CA TRP A 42 2.70 3.91 6.19
C TRP A 42 2.89 2.89 5.07
N ILE A 43 2.52 1.65 5.34
CA ILE A 43 2.53 0.53 4.40
C ILE A 43 1.16 -0.12 4.46
N ASP A 44 0.46 -0.20 3.33
CA ASP A 44 -0.76 -1.00 3.23
C ASP A 44 -0.72 -1.97 2.05
N CYS A 45 -1.46 -3.06 2.21
CA CYS A 45 -1.55 -4.14 1.25
C CYS A 45 -3.00 -4.63 1.15
N GLY A 46 -3.36 -5.21 0.01
CA GLY A 46 -4.66 -5.88 -0.16
C GLY A 46 -5.84 -4.92 -0.12
N ILE A 47 -5.69 -3.72 -0.68
CA ILE A 47 -6.81 -2.81 -0.95
C ILE A 47 -7.74 -3.39 -2.03
N HIS A 48 -7.18 -4.12 -3.00
CA HIS A 48 -7.93 -5.01 -3.86
C HIS A 48 -7.81 -6.45 -3.36
N ALA A 49 -8.93 -7.14 -3.26
CA ALA A 49 -9.02 -8.42 -2.58
C ALA A 49 -8.26 -9.56 -3.28
N ARG A 50 -8.31 -9.64 -4.61
CA ARG A 50 -7.66 -10.69 -5.43
C ARG A 50 -6.14 -10.64 -5.50
N GLU A 51 -5.52 -9.55 -5.06
CA GLU A 51 -4.07 -9.30 -5.20
C GLU A 51 -3.28 -9.92 -4.03
N TRP A 52 -3.34 -11.24 -3.89
CA TRP A 52 -2.88 -11.97 -2.70
C TRP A 52 -1.39 -11.81 -2.37
N ILE A 53 -0.55 -11.51 -3.37
CA ILE A 53 0.88 -11.25 -3.15
C ILE A 53 1.14 -9.98 -2.32
N GLY A 54 0.24 -9.00 -2.35
CA GLY A 54 0.32 -7.79 -1.52
C GLY A 54 0.30 -8.14 -0.02
N PRO A 55 -0.79 -8.73 0.51
CA PRO A 55 -0.84 -9.19 1.90
C PRO A 55 0.30 -10.13 2.30
N ALA A 56 0.76 -10.99 1.39
CA ALA A 56 1.92 -11.84 1.63
C ALA A 56 3.20 -11.01 1.83
N PHE A 57 3.41 -9.97 1.02
CA PHE A 57 4.54 -9.04 1.18
C PHE A 57 4.47 -8.27 2.51
N CYS A 58 3.32 -7.73 2.90
CA CYS A 58 3.20 -7.03 4.18
C CYS A 58 3.59 -7.93 5.37
N GLN A 59 3.20 -9.22 5.32
CA GLN A 59 3.59 -10.21 6.34
C GLN A 59 5.10 -10.51 6.28
N TRP A 60 5.65 -10.69 5.09
CA TRP A 60 7.08 -10.87 4.87
C TRP A 60 7.90 -9.71 5.42
N PHE A 61 7.44 -8.47 5.20
CA PHE A 61 8.11 -7.27 5.69
C PHE A 61 8.28 -7.30 7.20
N VAL A 62 7.21 -7.61 7.93
CA VAL A 62 7.24 -7.72 9.39
C VAL A 62 8.16 -8.85 9.84
N LYS A 63 8.05 -10.03 9.21
CA LYS A 63 8.91 -11.19 9.50
C LYS A 63 10.39 -10.83 9.37
N GLU A 64 10.79 -10.30 8.22
CA GLU A 64 12.19 -9.95 7.94
C GLU A 64 12.70 -8.86 8.89
N ALA A 65 11.88 -7.86 9.20
CA ALA A 65 12.27 -6.83 10.15
C ALA A 65 12.55 -7.42 11.54
N LEU A 66 11.73 -8.34 12.03
CA LEU A 66 11.95 -9.02 13.31
C LEU A 66 13.17 -9.93 13.32
N LEU A 67 13.41 -10.66 12.22
CA LEU A 67 14.54 -11.58 12.11
C LEU A 67 15.88 -10.84 11.95
N THR A 68 15.90 -9.71 11.25
CA THR A 68 17.15 -9.09 10.80
C THR A 68 17.52 -7.79 11.52
N TYR A 69 16.65 -7.16 12.33
CA TYR A 69 17.00 -5.88 12.96
C TYR A 69 18.24 -5.93 13.89
N LYS A 70 18.61 -7.10 14.39
CA LYS A 70 19.84 -7.30 15.17
C LYS A 70 21.06 -7.63 14.31
N SER A 71 20.92 -8.14 13.10
CA SER A 71 22.06 -8.57 12.26
C SER A 71 22.31 -7.63 11.08
N ASP A 72 21.26 -7.11 10.45
CA ASP A 72 21.32 -6.16 9.33
C ASP A 72 21.38 -4.71 9.85
N PRO A 73 22.51 -3.98 9.66
CA PRO A 73 22.65 -2.59 10.07
C PRO A 73 21.62 -1.65 9.43
N THR A 74 21.19 -1.95 8.20
CA THR A 74 20.19 -1.15 7.47
C THR A 74 18.83 -1.29 8.12
N MET A 75 18.37 -2.52 8.36
CA MET A 75 17.11 -2.77 9.06
C MET A 75 17.14 -2.19 10.48
N ARG A 76 18.27 -2.36 11.20
CA ARG A 76 18.46 -1.76 12.53
C ARG A 76 18.29 -0.23 12.48
N LYS A 77 18.92 0.42 11.51
CA LYS A 77 18.87 1.88 11.34
C LYS A 77 17.45 2.35 11.00
N MET A 78 16.74 1.63 10.12
CA MET A 78 15.33 1.88 9.80
C MET A 78 14.47 1.83 11.05
N LEU A 79 14.47 0.72 11.81
CA LEU A 79 13.62 0.59 13.01
C LEU A 79 14.04 1.51 14.16
N THR A 80 15.27 2.01 14.14
CA THR A 80 15.78 2.99 15.12
C THR A 80 15.28 4.41 14.83
N HIS A 81 15.12 4.80 13.57
CA HIS A 81 14.78 6.18 13.19
C HIS A 81 13.37 6.36 12.62
N LEU A 82 12.72 5.28 12.21
CA LEU A 82 11.38 5.27 11.65
C LEU A 82 10.45 4.39 12.49
N TYR A 83 9.17 4.78 12.51
CA TYR A 83 8.08 3.83 12.75
C TYR A 83 7.52 3.36 11.41
N PHE A 84 7.14 2.09 11.36
CA PHE A 84 6.37 1.53 10.25
C PHE A 84 4.96 1.23 10.76
N TYR A 85 3.94 1.81 10.14
CA TYR A 85 2.55 1.42 10.34
C TYR A 85 2.17 0.52 9.17
N ILE A 86 2.02 -0.77 9.44
CA ILE A 86 1.71 -1.79 8.43
C ILE A 86 0.26 -2.23 8.60
N MET A 87 -0.55 -2.07 7.55
CA MET A 87 -1.89 -2.63 7.42
C MET A 87 -1.85 -3.80 6.44
N PRO A 88 -1.73 -5.06 6.90
CA PRO A 88 -1.47 -6.18 5.99
C PRO A 88 -2.64 -6.53 5.06
N VAL A 89 -3.87 -6.24 5.50
CA VAL A 89 -5.07 -6.45 4.71
C VAL A 89 -5.96 -5.22 4.89
N PHE A 90 -6.02 -4.38 3.86
CA PHE A 90 -6.84 -3.17 3.84
C PHE A 90 -8.33 -3.54 3.69
N ASN A 91 -8.66 -4.30 2.65
CA ASN A 91 -10.01 -4.74 2.34
C ASN A 91 -10.26 -6.14 2.92
N VAL A 92 -10.43 -6.21 4.24
CA VAL A 92 -10.56 -7.50 4.98
C VAL A 92 -11.79 -8.31 4.55
N ASP A 93 -12.89 -7.66 4.19
CA ASP A 93 -14.11 -8.34 3.76
C ASP A 93 -13.97 -8.91 2.36
N GLY A 94 -13.46 -8.10 1.42
CA GLY A 94 -13.17 -8.56 0.07
C GLY A 94 -12.12 -9.67 0.08
N TYR A 95 -11.06 -9.54 0.87
CA TYR A 95 -10.04 -10.58 0.99
C TYR A 95 -10.65 -11.90 1.45
N HIS A 96 -11.45 -11.89 2.52
CA HIS A 96 -12.19 -13.09 2.97
C HIS A 96 -13.09 -13.67 1.87
N PHE A 97 -13.82 -12.82 1.15
CA PHE A 97 -14.68 -13.24 0.04
C PHE A 97 -13.89 -13.90 -1.10
N SER A 98 -12.64 -13.46 -1.34
CA SER A 98 -11.78 -14.09 -2.35
C SER A 98 -11.31 -15.49 -1.99
N TRP A 99 -11.33 -15.86 -0.71
CA TRP A 99 -11.03 -17.21 -0.24
C TRP A 99 -12.25 -18.12 -0.20
N THR A 100 -13.45 -17.55 -0.08
CA THR A 100 -14.67 -18.31 0.26
C THR A 100 -15.68 -18.38 -0.86
N ASN A 101 -15.67 -17.45 -1.81
CA ASN A 101 -16.69 -17.35 -2.84
C ASN A 101 -16.12 -17.05 -4.23
N ASP A 102 -15.38 -15.96 -4.38
CA ASP A 102 -14.91 -15.49 -5.70
C ASP A 102 -13.46 -15.04 -5.65
N ARG A 103 -12.57 -15.91 -6.12
CA ARG A 103 -11.13 -15.68 -6.17
C ARG A 103 -10.73 -14.38 -6.88
N PHE A 104 -11.53 -13.92 -7.84
CA PHE A 104 -11.24 -12.72 -8.63
C PHE A 104 -11.97 -11.47 -8.13
N TRP A 105 -12.61 -11.55 -6.96
CA TRP A 105 -13.23 -10.39 -6.33
C TRP A 105 -12.19 -9.30 -6.04
N ARG A 106 -12.52 -8.06 -6.41
CA ARG A 106 -11.63 -6.89 -6.28
C ARG A 106 -12.08 -5.93 -5.18
N LYS A 107 -13.36 -5.57 -5.20
CA LYS A 107 -13.96 -4.44 -4.47
C LYS A 107 -14.13 -4.71 -2.97
N THR A 108 -14.59 -3.72 -2.22
CA THR A 108 -15.12 -3.91 -0.85
C THR A 108 -16.39 -4.79 -0.87
N ARG A 109 -17.07 -4.96 0.28
CA ARG A 109 -18.31 -5.75 0.39
C ARG A 109 -19.54 -4.94 0.81
N SER A 110 -19.45 -3.61 0.72
CA SER A 110 -20.58 -2.71 0.98
C SER A 110 -21.78 -3.03 0.10
N ARG A 111 -22.99 -2.87 0.66
CA ARG A 111 -24.23 -3.09 -0.08
C ARG A 111 -24.62 -1.81 -0.81
N ASN A 112 -25.06 -1.95 -2.04
CA ASN A 112 -25.81 -0.92 -2.73
C ASN A 112 -27.31 -1.17 -2.51
N SER A 113 -28.09 -0.15 -2.13
CA SER A 113 -29.53 -0.31 -1.88
C SER A 113 -30.37 -0.41 -3.15
N ARG A 114 -29.86 0.10 -4.29
CA ARG A 114 -30.59 0.17 -5.57
C ARG A 114 -30.23 -0.96 -6.52
N PHE A 115 -29.03 -1.50 -6.42
CA PHE A 115 -28.52 -2.55 -7.30
C PHE A 115 -28.18 -3.82 -6.51
N ARG A 116 -28.33 -4.99 -7.14
CA ARG A 116 -27.90 -6.27 -6.54
C ARG A 116 -26.38 -6.43 -6.45
N CYS A 117 -25.63 -5.54 -7.10
CA CYS A 117 -24.17 -5.48 -7.09
C CYS A 117 -23.63 -4.97 -5.74
N ARG A 118 -22.42 -5.40 -5.40
CA ARG A 118 -21.77 -5.08 -4.13
C ARG A 118 -20.39 -4.48 -4.33
N GLY A 119 -19.97 -3.72 -3.33
CA GLY A 119 -18.62 -3.22 -3.21
C GLY A 119 -18.33 -2.01 -4.09
N VAL A 120 -17.35 -1.25 -3.61
CA VAL A 120 -16.72 -0.10 -4.24
C VAL A 120 -15.25 -0.44 -4.49
N ASP A 121 -14.68 0.09 -5.58
CA ASP A 121 -13.23 0.06 -5.75
C ASP A 121 -12.61 1.01 -4.71
N ALA A 122 -12.00 0.42 -3.67
CA ALA A 122 -11.38 1.16 -2.58
C ALA A 122 -10.25 2.09 -3.07
N ASN A 123 -9.66 1.86 -4.25
CA ASN A 123 -8.66 2.74 -4.86
C ASN A 123 -9.23 3.69 -5.92
N ARG A 124 -10.56 3.90 -5.91
CA ARG A 124 -11.28 4.99 -6.60
C ARG A 124 -12.10 5.85 -5.63
N ASN A 125 -12.12 5.50 -4.35
CA ASN A 125 -13.00 6.09 -3.37
C ASN A 125 -12.37 7.24 -2.56
N TRP A 126 -11.10 7.61 -2.79
CA TRP A 126 -10.44 8.63 -1.98
C TRP A 126 -10.85 10.05 -2.37
N ARG A 127 -10.85 10.99 -1.41
CA ARG A 127 -11.23 12.41 -1.63
C ARG A 127 -10.18 13.22 -2.39
N VAL A 128 -9.82 12.79 -3.60
CA VAL A 128 -8.88 13.44 -4.51
C VAL A 128 -9.39 13.28 -5.95
N LYS A 129 -9.88 14.37 -6.55
CA LYS A 129 -10.51 14.37 -7.88
C LYS A 129 -11.50 13.20 -8.06
N TRP A 130 -12.26 12.90 -7.02
CA TRP A 130 -13.04 11.67 -6.88
C TRP A 130 -14.05 11.50 -8.02
N CYS A 131 -14.05 10.31 -8.61
CA CYS A 131 -14.98 9.90 -9.66
C CYS A 131 -15.00 10.82 -10.89
N GLU A 132 -13.88 11.49 -11.17
CA GLU A 132 -13.65 12.16 -12.46
C GLU A 132 -13.27 11.09 -13.50
N GLU A 133 -12.02 11.03 -13.97
CA GLU A 133 -11.59 10.09 -15.01
C GLU A 133 -11.12 8.74 -14.45
N GLY A 134 -11.26 7.66 -15.21
CA GLY A 134 -10.72 6.33 -14.87
C GLY A 134 -11.41 5.63 -13.69
N ALA A 135 -12.63 6.06 -13.34
CA ALA A 135 -13.52 5.44 -12.37
C ALA A 135 -14.94 5.36 -12.95
N SER A 136 -15.76 4.45 -12.44
CA SER A 136 -17.16 4.32 -12.85
C SER A 136 -18.12 4.83 -11.79
N THR A 137 -19.23 5.42 -12.22
CA THR A 137 -20.39 5.74 -11.36
C THR A 137 -21.39 4.59 -11.27
N HIS A 138 -21.23 3.54 -12.09
CA HIS A 138 -22.14 2.40 -12.13
C HIS A 138 -21.79 1.36 -11.06
N PRO A 139 -22.69 1.01 -10.12
CA PRO A 139 -22.35 0.15 -8.97
C PRO A 139 -21.90 -1.27 -9.29
N CYS A 140 -22.21 -1.77 -10.48
CA CYS A 140 -21.80 -3.11 -10.92
C CYS A 140 -20.38 -3.16 -11.49
N ASP A 141 -19.79 -2.02 -11.84
CA ASP A 141 -18.46 -1.99 -12.44
C ASP A 141 -17.37 -2.27 -11.41
N ASP A 142 -16.29 -2.92 -11.86
CA ASP A 142 -15.12 -3.24 -11.04
C ASP A 142 -14.39 -1.99 -10.52
N THR A 143 -14.55 -0.86 -11.21
CA THR A 143 -13.96 0.45 -10.89
C THR A 143 -14.97 1.43 -10.29
N TYR A 144 -16.11 0.95 -9.79
CA TYR A 144 -17.12 1.79 -9.16
C TYR A 144 -16.53 2.65 -8.03
N CYS A 145 -16.67 3.97 -8.12
CA CYS A 145 -16.05 4.94 -7.21
C CYS A 145 -16.79 5.13 -5.88
N GLY A 146 -17.96 4.53 -5.72
CA GLY A 146 -18.82 4.66 -4.54
C GLY A 146 -19.86 5.78 -4.67
N PRO A 147 -20.74 5.94 -3.68
CA PRO A 147 -21.77 7.00 -3.69
C PRO A 147 -21.23 8.40 -3.34
N PHE A 148 -20.09 8.49 -2.65
CA PHE A 148 -19.41 9.73 -2.28
C PHE A 148 -17.93 9.42 -1.90
N PRO A 149 -17.01 10.39 -1.87
CA PRO A 149 -15.63 10.11 -1.51
C PRO A 149 -15.50 9.71 -0.03
N GLU A 150 -14.68 8.70 0.23
CA GLU A 150 -14.48 8.04 1.51
C GLU A 150 -15.78 7.43 2.06
N SER A 151 -16.64 6.89 1.17
CA SER A 151 -17.84 6.14 1.54
C SER A 151 -17.53 4.82 2.22
N GLU A 152 -16.42 4.18 1.84
CA GLU A 152 -16.07 2.87 2.36
C GLU A 152 -15.48 3.01 3.77
N PRO A 153 -15.98 2.28 4.77
CA PRO A 153 -15.49 2.40 6.14
C PRO A 153 -14.00 2.05 6.26
N GLU A 154 -13.49 1.17 5.40
CA GLU A 154 -12.07 0.85 5.29
C GLU A 154 -11.25 2.06 4.85
N VAL A 155 -11.67 2.71 3.76
CA VAL A 155 -11.03 3.93 3.23
C VAL A 155 -11.13 5.07 4.23
N LYS A 156 -12.30 5.23 4.86
CA LYS A 156 -12.53 6.28 5.86
C LYS A 156 -11.62 6.12 7.07
N ALA A 157 -11.45 4.89 7.57
CA ALA A 157 -10.59 4.60 8.71
C ALA A 157 -9.13 4.96 8.43
N VAL A 158 -8.60 4.55 7.26
CA VAL A 158 -7.22 4.87 6.89
C VAL A 158 -7.04 6.37 6.63
N ALA A 159 -7.95 7.01 5.91
CA ALA A 159 -7.90 8.45 5.67
C ALA A 159 -7.92 9.26 6.99
N ASN A 160 -8.75 8.85 7.96
CA ASN A 160 -8.76 9.45 9.30
C ASN A 160 -7.43 9.25 10.04
N PHE A 161 -6.88 8.03 10.02
CA PHE A 161 -5.60 7.73 10.64
C PHE A 161 -4.46 8.57 10.03
N LEU A 162 -4.37 8.64 8.70
CA LEU A 162 -3.33 9.38 8.00
C LEU A 162 -3.46 10.89 8.24
N ARG A 163 -4.68 11.46 8.20
CA ARG A 163 -4.92 12.88 8.53
C ARG A 163 -4.44 13.22 9.94
N LYS A 164 -4.77 12.37 10.92
CA LYS A 164 -4.36 12.55 12.33
C LYS A 164 -2.83 12.54 12.50
N HIS A 165 -2.11 11.77 11.68
CA HIS A 165 -0.67 11.58 11.79
C HIS A 165 0.15 12.28 10.68
N ARG A 166 -0.46 13.17 9.89
CA ARG A 166 0.15 13.81 8.70
C ARG A 166 1.48 14.53 8.95
N LYS A 167 1.72 15.02 10.17
CA LYS A 167 2.99 15.69 10.55
C LYS A 167 4.15 14.71 10.70
N HIS A 168 3.85 13.44 10.99
CA HIS A 168 4.82 12.39 11.30
C HIS A 168 5.03 11.40 10.17
N ILE A 169 3.97 11.06 9.43
CA ILE A 169 4.07 10.14 8.28
C ILE A 169 4.71 10.89 7.12
N ARG A 170 5.85 10.39 6.64
CA ARG A 170 6.63 11.00 5.57
C ARG A 170 6.76 10.13 4.33
N ALA A 171 6.35 8.86 4.43
CA ALA A 171 6.18 7.99 3.28
C ALA A 171 4.87 7.18 3.37
N TYR A 172 4.25 6.95 2.22
CA TYR A 172 3.06 6.12 2.01
C TYR A 172 3.38 5.13 0.88
N LEU A 173 3.36 3.82 1.19
CA LEU A 173 3.64 2.75 0.25
C LEU A 173 2.42 1.82 0.17
N SER A 174 1.72 1.83 -0.95
CA SER A 174 0.60 0.90 -1.23
C SER A 174 1.09 -0.25 -2.09
N PHE A 175 0.77 -1.48 -1.73
CA PHE A 175 1.18 -2.68 -2.47
C PHE A 175 -0.01 -3.36 -3.14
N HIS A 176 0.10 -3.41 -4.47
CA HIS A 176 -0.84 -3.98 -5.42
C HIS A 176 -0.17 -5.09 -6.24
N ALA A 177 -0.95 -5.73 -7.09
CA ALA A 177 -0.45 -6.55 -8.18
C ALA A 177 -1.43 -6.50 -9.34
N TYR A 178 -1.04 -6.74 -10.58
CA TYR A 178 0.29 -7.09 -11.07
C TYR A 178 0.66 -6.13 -12.20
N ALA A 179 1.96 -5.91 -12.42
CA ALA A 179 2.50 -5.27 -13.63
C ALA A 179 4.02 -5.07 -13.57
N GLN A 180 4.65 -5.30 -12.41
CA GLN A 180 6.05 -4.93 -12.15
C GLN A 180 6.30 -3.43 -12.38
N MET A 181 5.58 -2.60 -11.61
CA MET A 181 5.70 -1.14 -11.68
C MET A 181 5.90 -0.52 -10.29
N LEU A 182 6.67 0.57 -10.24
CA LEU A 182 6.75 1.47 -9.09
C LEU A 182 6.22 2.84 -9.50
N LEU A 183 4.99 3.11 -9.12
CA LEU A 183 4.25 4.30 -9.51
C LEU A 183 4.35 5.39 -8.45
N TYR A 184 4.32 6.65 -8.88
CA TYR A 184 4.14 7.82 -8.02
C TYR A 184 3.08 8.77 -8.61
N PRO A 185 2.61 9.77 -7.86
CA PRO A 185 1.64 10.75 -8.37
C PRO A 185 2.11 11.46 -9.66
N TYR A 186 1.20 11.98 -10.48
CA TYR A 186 -0.25 11.89 -10.33
C TYR A 186 -0.80 10.67 -11.08
N SER A 187 -1.86 10.07 -10.55
CA SER A 187 -2.72 9.15 -11.31
C SER A 187 -3.86 9.90 -12.02
N TYR A 188 -4.44 10.95 -11.41
CA TYR A 188 -5.62 11.63 -11.96
C TYR A 188 -5.34 12.63 -13.09
N LYS A 189 -4.07 12.88 -13.45
CA LYS A 189 -3.71 13.81 -14.53
C LYS A 189 -2.32 13.56 -15.10
N TYR A 190 -2.10 14.03 -16.32
CA TYR A 190 -0.78 14.19 -16.92
C TYR A 190 -0.15 15.50 -16.46
N ALA A 191 0.68 15.45 -15.42
CA ALA A 191 1.42 16.61 -14.96
C ALA A 191 2.69 16.17 -14.22
N THR A 192 3.73 16.99 -14.32
CA THR A 192 4.92 16.84 -13.48
C THR A 192 4.62 17.31 -12.05
N ILE A 193 5.40 16.79 -11.10
CA ILE A 193 5.37 17.27 -9.72
C ILE A 193 6.52 18.27 -9.53
N PRO A 194 6.25 19.53 -9.15
CA PRO A 194 7.29 20.50 -8.86
C PRO A 194 8.26 20.00 -7.77
N ASN A 195 9.56 20.21 -7.96
CA ASN A 195 10.62 19.86 -7.01
C ASN A 195 10.64 18.37 -6.57
N PHE A 196 10.24 17.46 -7.45
CA PHE A 196 10.11 16.03 -7.13
C PHE A 196 11.32 15.16 -7.46
N SER A 197 12.32 15.70 -8.17
CA SER A 197 13.50 14.96 -8.66
C SER A 197 14.20 14.15 -7.56
N CYS A 198 14.30 14.70 -6.34
CA CYS A 198 14.89 13.99 -5.22
C CYS A 198 14.08 12.74 -4.83
N VAL A 199 12.74 12.85 -4.75
CA VAL A 199 11.85 11.72 -4.42
C VAL A 199 11.80 10.72 -5.58
N GLU A 200 11.76 11.19 -6.81
CA GLU A 200 11.85 10.37 -8.02
C GLU A 200 13.14 9.54 -8.05
N SER A 201 14.27 10.12 -7.64
CA SER A 201 15.54 9.39 -7.54
C SER A 201 15.48 8.22 -6.54
N ALA A 202 14.60 8.29 -5.54
CA ALA A 202 14.36 7.19 -4.62
C ALA A 202 13.64 6.02 -5.33
N ALA A 203 12.69 6.31 -6.23
CA ALA A 203 12.02 5.30 -7.04
C ALA A 203 13.01 4.61 -8.00
N TYR A 204 13.83 5.39 -8.70
CA TYR A 204 14.88 4.88 -9.57
C TYR A 204 15.85 3.93 -8.84
N LYS A 205 16.38 4.37 -7.68
CA LYS A 205 17.27 3.55 -6.85
C LYS A 205 16.56 2.29 -6.34
N ALA A 206 15.28 2.39 -6.01
CA ALA A 206 14.49 1.26 -5.52
C ALA A 206 14.28 0.18 -6.59
N VAL A 207 13.95 0.54 -7.83
CA VAL A 207 13.79 -0.45 -8.92
C VAL A 207 15.11 -1.09 -9.32
N ASN A 208 16.22 -0.34 -9.30
CA ASN A 208 17.55 -0.91 -9.56
C ASN A 208 17.97 -1.89 -8.47
N ALA A 209 17.70 -1.56 -7.21
CA ALA A 209 17.99 -2.44 -6.09
C ALA A 209 17.08 -3.69 -6.10
N LEU A 210 15.81 -3.55 -6.49
CA LEU A 210 14.92 -4.70 -6.71
C LEU A 210 15.50 -5.63 -7.78
N ARG A 211 15.88 -5.06 -8.93
CA ARG A 211 16.46 -5.79 -10.06
C ARG A 211 17.72 -6.56 -9.68
N SER A 212 18.56 -6.04 -8.78
CA SER A 212 19.82 -6.71 -8.41
C SER A 212 19.64 -8.03 -7.67
N VAL A 213 18.44 -8.37 -7.18
CA VAL A 213 18.20 -9.62 -6.45
C VAL A 213 17.97 -10.80 -7.40
N HIS A 214 17.08 -10.65 -8.38
CA HIS A 214 16.68 -11.73 -9.29
C HIS A 214 16.63 -11.32 -10.77
N GLY A 215 17.11 -10.13 -11.13
CA GLY A 215 17.08 -9.61 -12.50
C GLY A 215 15.72 -9.06 -12.97
N VAL A 216 14.70 -9.06 -12.11
CA VAL A 216 13.34 -8.62 -12.50
C VAL A 216 13.28 -7.12 -12.71
N GLN A 217 12.77 -6.74 -13.89
CA GLN A 217 12.70 -5.35 -14.31
C GLN A 217 11.36 -4.74 -13.94
N TYR A 218 11.41 -3.67 -13.16
CA TYR A 218 10.24 -2.84 -12.86
C TYR A 218 10.32 -1.54 -13.66
N ARG A 219 9.19 -1.15 -14.26
CA ARG A 219 9.03 0.23 -14.76
C ARG A 219 8.77 1.16 -13.58
N TYR A 220 9.11 2.43 -13.69
CA TYR A 220 8.75 3.43 -12.70
C TYR A 220 8.38 4.74 -13.40
N GLY A 221 7.50 5.52 -12.77
CA GLY A 221 7.04 6.77 -13.35
C GLY A 221 5.75 7.30 -12.71
N PRO A 222 5.23 8.44 -13.18
CA PRO A 222 3.89 8.90 -12.83
C PRO A 222 2.86 7.83 -13.19
N ALA A 223 1.88 7.58 -12.33
CA ALA A 223 0.86 6.57 -12.55
C ALA A 223 0.07 6.80 -13.85
N SER A 224 -0.26 8.06 -14.17
CA SER A 224 -1.03 8.41 -15.36
C SER A 224 -0.35 8.01 -16.68
N SER A 225 0.97 8.16 -16.77
CA SER A 225 1.75 7.84 -17.99
C SER A 225 2.35 6.44 -17.99
N THR A 226 2.57 5.83 -16.82
CA THR A 226 3.21 4.52 -16.72
C THR A 226 2.19 3.39 -16.77
N LEU A 227 1.00 3.62 -16.21
CA LEU A 227 -0.09 2.66 -16.14
C LEU A 227 -1.32 3.17 -16.92
N TYR A 228 -2.12 4.08 -16.33
CA TYR A 228 -3.23 4.79 -16.98
C TYR A 228 -3.80 5.88 -16.05
N VAL A 229 -4.59 6.81 -16.58
CA VAL A 229 -5.24 7.87 -15.80
C VAL A 229 -6.34 7.29 -14.91
N SER A 230 -6.29 7.63 -13.61
CA SER A 230 -7.34 7.25 -12.66
C SER A 230 -7.51 8.25 -11.52
N SER A 231 -8.77 8.53 -11.20
CA SER A 231 -9.19 9.38 -10.09
C SER A 231 -9.33 8.63 -8.77
N GLY A 232 -9.32 9.37 -7.66
CA GLY A 232 -9.69 8.82 -6.36
C GLY A 232 -8.73 7.77 -5.80
N SER A 233 -7.46 7.77 -6.21
CA SER A 233 -6.44 6.84 -5.71
C SER A 233 -5.91 7.24 -4.33
N SER A 234 -5.50 6.23 -3.55
CA SER A 234 -4.92 6.43 -2.21
C SER A 234 -3.60 7.21 -2.25
N MET A 235 -2.78 6.91 -3.26
CA MET A 235 -1.48 7.53 -3.52
C MET A 235 -1.63 9.04 -3.79
N ASP A 236 -2.51 9.44 -4.71
CA ASP A 236 -2.72 10.87 -4.99
C ASP A 236 -3.31 11.61 -3.78
N TRP A 237 -4.16 10.94 -3.00
CA TRP A 237 -4.74 11.51 -1.78
C TRP A 237 -3.65 11.72 -0.72
N ALA A 238 -2.79 10.73 -0.49
CA ALA A 238 -1.71 10.83 0.48
C ALA A 238 -0.71 11.94 0.12
N TYR A 239 -0.36 12.05 -1.16
CA TYR A 239 0.48 13.13 -1.65
C TYR A 239 -0.17 14.51 -1.47
N LYS A 240 -1.44 14.68 -1.89
CA LYS A 240 -2.20 15.92 -1.69
C LYS A 240 -2.34 16.32 -0.21
N ASN A 241 -2.30 15.35 0.70
CA ASN A 241 -2.35 15.57 2.15
C ASN A 241 -0.96 15.76 2.79
N GLY A 242 0.09 15.97 2.00
CA GLY A 242 1.42 16.39 2.46
C GLY A 242 2.37 15.25 2.81
N ILE A 243 2.14 14.04 2.32
CA ILE A 243 3.08 12.92 2.42
C ILE A 243 3.97 12.90 1.16
N PRO A 244 5.25 13.31 1.26
CA PRO A 244 6.07 13.55 0.06
C PRO A 244 6.50 12.26 -0.66
N TYR A 245 6.86 11.21 0.09
CA TYR A 245 7.27 9.93 -0.50
C TYR A 245 6.07 9.01 -0.65
N THR A 246 5.34 9.17 -1.74
CA THR A 246 4.11 8.43 -1.96
C THR A 246 4.24 7.56 -3.21
N PHE A 247 4.15 6.25 -3.01
CA PHE A 247 4.39 5.25 -4.05
C PHE A 247 3.34 4.14 -4.01
N ALA A 248 3.01 3.61 -5.19
CA ALA A 248 2.26 2.37 -5.36
C ALA A 248 3.12 1.34 -6.09
N PHE A 249 3.23 0.14 -5.52
CA PHE A 249 3.90 -0.98 -6.16
C PHE A 249 2.86 -1.85 -6.85
N GLU A 250 3.04 -2.12 -8.14
CA GLU A 250 2.41 -3.25 -8.83
C GLU A 250 3.41 -4.39 -8.85
N LEU A 251 3.22 -5.40 -8.00
CA LEU A 251 4.16 -6.50 -7.83
C LEU A 251 4.16 -7.45 -9.05
N ARG A 252 4.88 -8.57 -8.92
CA ARG A 252 4.91 -9.62 -9.94
C ARG A 252 3.50 -10.15 -10.23
N ASP A 253 3.25 -10.64 -11.44
CA ASP A 253 4.14 -10.68 -12.61
C ASP A 253 3.71 -9.64 -13.66
N THR A 254 3.92 -9.93 -14.95
CA THR A 254 3.47 -9.07 -16.07
C THR A 254 2.27 -9.66 -16.81
N GLY A 255 1.56 -10.61 -16.21
CA GLY A 255 0.31 -11.17 -16.74
C GLY A 255 0.33 -12.65 -17.12
N HIS A 256 1.42 -13.38 -16.90
CA HIS A 256 1.45 -14.83 -17.16
C HIS A 256 0.56 -15.58 -16.15
N PHE A 257 0.75 -15.29 -14.86
CA PHE A 257 -0.12 -15.74 -13.78
C PHE A 257 -1.07 -14.63 -13.31
N GLY A 258 -0.65 -13.37 -13.44
CA GLY A 258 -1.40 -12.22 -12.96
C GLY A 258 -1.71 -12.33 -11.48
N PHE A 259 -3.00 -12.33 -11.13
CA PHE A 259 -3.46 -12.44 -9.74
C PHE A 259 -3.27 -13.84 -9.13
N LEU A 260 -3.00 -14.87 -9.93
CA LEU A 260 -2.81 -16.25 -9.50
C LEU A 260 -1.32 -16.62 -9.36
N LEU A 261 -0.47 -15.65 -9.01
CA LEU A 261 0.96 -15.86 -8.83
C LEU A 261 1.25 -17.05 -7.89
N PRO A 262 1.98 -18.10 -8.34
CA PRO A 262 2.24 -19.29 -7.55
C PRO A 262 2.93 -19.02 -6.22
N GLU A 263 2.64 -19.84 -5.19
CA GLU A 263 3.21 -19.68 -3.85
C GLU A 263 4.74 -19.73 -3.83
N MET A 264 5.35 -20.53 -4.71
CA MET A 264 6.81 -20.61 -4.86
C MET A 264 7.44 -19.26 -5.26
N LEU A 265 6.67 -18.35 -5.86
CA LEU A 265 7.12 -17.00 -6.22
C LEU A 265 6.88 -15.96 -5.13
N ILE A 266 6.22 -16.31 -4.01
CA ILE A 266 6.05 -15.39 -2.87
C ILE A 266 7.41 -14.98 -2.32
N LYS A 267 8.29 -15.94 -1.98
CA LYS A 267 9.61 -15.64 -1.42
C LYS A 267 10.47 -14.80 -2.37
N PRO A 268 10.66 -15.16 -3.66
CA PRO A 268 11.38 -14.33 -4.62
C PRO A 268 10.83 -12.91 -4.72
N THR A 269 9.51 -12.75 -4.89
CA THR A 269 8.86 -11.44 -4.99
C THR A 269 9.07 -10.62 -3.72
N CYS A 270 8.87 -11.21 -2.54
CA CYS A 270 9.02 -10.45 -1.31
C CYS A 270 10.47 -10.06 -1.00
N THR A 271 11.43 -10.89 -1.40
CA THR A 271 12.87 -10.64 -1.17
C THR A 271 13.36 -9.46 -2.01
N GLU A 272 12.98 -9.37 -3.28
CA GLU A 272 13.35 -8.24 -4.13
C GLU A 272 12.61 -6.96 -3.74
N THR A 273 11.31 -7.04 -3.43
CA THR A 273 10.52 -5.88 -2.99
C THR A 273 11.02 -5.33 -1.65
N MET A 274 11.48 -6.19 -0.74
CA MET A 274 12.10 -5.77 0.52
C MET A 274 13.29 -4.84 0.28
N LEU A 275 14.13 -5.13 -0.72
CA LEU A 275 15.30 -4.31 -1.01
C LEU A 275 14.92 -2.94 -1.62
N ALA A 276 13.84 -2.87 -2.40
CA ALA A 276 13.24 -1.63 -2.85
C ALA A 276 12.74 -0.77 -1.67
N VAL A 277 12.00 -1.36 -0.73
CA VAL A 277 11.50 -0.66 0.46
C VAL A 277 12.64 -0.17 1.36
N LYS A 278 13.68 -0.98 1.56
CA LYS A 278 14.90 -0.54 2.27
C LYS A 278 15.51 0.68 1.59
N ASN A 279 15.61 0.71 0.27
CA ASN A 279 16.16 1.87 -0.46
C ASN A 279 15.32 3.14 -0.28
N ILE A 280 14.00 3.06 -0.47
CA ILE A 280 13.10 4.22 -0.30
C ILE A 280 13.20 4.78 1.11
N THR A 281 13.15 3.91 2.12
CA THR A 281 13.14 4.31 3.54
C THR A 281 14.48 4.86 3.98
N MET A 282 15.59 4.32 3.48
CA MET A 282 16.92 4.89 3.70
C MET A 282 17.11 6.23 3.00
N HIS A 283 16.52 6.40 1.82
CA HIS A 283 16.51 7.69 1.13
C HIS A 283 15.76 8.76 1.92
N LEU A 284 14.59 8.42 2.47
CA LEU A 284 13.79 9.29 3.33
C LEU A 284 14.59 9.83 4.54
N LEU A 285 15.54 9.06 5.06
CA LEU A 285 16.40 9.47 6.17
C LEU A 285 17.49 10.48 5.77
N LYS A 286 17.86 10.56 4.49
CA LYS A 286 18.97 11.42 4.01
C LYS A 286 18.58 12.90 3.83
N LYS A 287 17.31 13.29 4.06
CA LYS A 287 16.69 14.59 3.74
C LYS A 287 16.85 14.95 2.26
N CYS A 288 15.71 15.11 1.57
CA CYS A 288 15.74 15.89 0.33
C CYS A 288 15.96 17.35 0.70
N PRO A 289 16.91 18.05 0.04
CA PRO A 289 17.06 19.49 0.19
C PRO A 289 15.76 20.22 -0.18
#